data_AF-A0A8H8REW9-F1
#
_entry.id   AF-A0A8H8REW9-F1
#
_cell.length_a   1.000
_cell.length_b   1.000
_cell.length_c   1.000
_cell.angle_alpha   90.00
_cell.angle_beta   90.00
_cell.angle_gamma   90.00
#
_symmetry.space_group_name_H-M   'P 1'
#
loop_
_entity.id
_entity.type
_entity.pdbx_description
1 polymer ?
#
loop_
_entity_poly.entity_id
_entity_poly.type
_entity_poly.pdbx_seq_one_letter_code
_entity_poly.pdbx_strand_id
1 'polypeptide(L)'
;MAASFLHLVSSIFGWVYTICWSLSFYPQPILNFRRRSTTGTTVDFPAINVVGFLAYFISNTAFLYSPQIRKQYAERHHGLTPTVQINDLAFAAHALLTCLVTISQFVPGLWGFDRKGRTGPGARLSTGIKGIIVGSFLGVGIVAIIVAARHDPDPKTGWAAIDMIYAVSYVKLIITLVKYMPQVLTNYHNKSTHGWSINQILLDFVGGILSIWQLGIDSYLQGDWSGVTGNPVKFALGNISVFFDIIFMIQHYCVYRGNRGTAFSEDEERPLLNGEANGEATGERSNGNS
;
A
#
# COMPACT_ATOMS: atom_id res chain seq x y z
N MET A 1 5.57 -30.84 25.47
CA MET A 1 6.10 -30.96 24.10
C MET A 1 5.18 -30.35 23.05
N ALA A 2 3.89 -30.73 22.96
CA ALA A 2 2.97 -30.17 21.96
C ALA A 2 2.75 -28.64 22.09
N ALA A 3 2.58 -28.12 23.32
CA ALA A 3 2.43 -26.67 23.56
C ALA A 3 3.70 -25.89 23.15
N SER A 4 4.89 -26.38 23.52
CA SER A 4 6.17 -25.77 23.14
C SER A 4 6.39 -25.76 21.62
N PHE A 5 5.95 -26.81 20.91
CA PHE A 5 5.98 -26.85 19.45
C PHE A 5 5.04 -25.81 18.84
N LEU A 6 3.79 -25.70 19.32
CA LEU A 6 2.84 -24.69 18.83
C LEU A 6 3.31 -23.25 19.08
N HIS A 7 3.96 -22.97 20.21
CA HIS A 7 4.60 -21.67 20.45
C HIS A 7 5.72 -21.37 19.43
N LEU A 8 6.53 -22.38 19.07
CA LEU A 8 7.54 -22.25 18.04
C LEU A 8 6.90 -21.98 16.67
N VAL A 9 5.85 -22.72 16.30
CA VAL A 9 5.12 -22.51 15.03
C VAL A 9 4.50 -21.11 14.97
N SER A 10 3.84 -20.66 16.03
CA SER A 10 3.31 -19.30 16.14
C SER A 10 4.42 -18.25 15.96
N SER A 11 5.56 -18.43 16.63
CA SER A 11 6.71 -17.52 16.50
C SER A 11 7.25 -17.47 15.07
N ILE A 12 7.37 -18.62 14.41
CA ILE A 12 7.82 -18.70 13.00
C ILE A 12 6.83 -17.99 12.08
N PHE A 13 5.53 -18.25 12.22
CA PHE A 13 4.50 -17.56 11.44
C PHE A 13 4.58 -16.04 11.66
N GLY A 14 4.75 -15.62 12.92
CA GLY A 14 5.10 -14.27 13.36
C GLY A 14 6.11 -13.55 12.47
N TRP A 15 7.31 -14.14 12.38
CA TRP A 15 8.41 -13.58 11.62
C TRP A 15 8.18 -13.65 10.11
N VAL A 16 7.65 -14.77 9.61
CA VAL A 16 7.44 -14.95 8.17
C VAL A 16 6.42 -13.96 7.63
N TYR A 17 5.25 -13.77 8.28
CA TYR A 17 4.30 -12.79 7.75
C TYR A 17 4.85 -11.36 7.81
N THR A 18 5.64 -11.03 8.84
CA THR A 18 6.23 -9.70 8.99
C THR A 18 7.19 -9.41 7.84
N ILE A 19 8.00 -10.41 7.45
CA ILE A 19 8.89 -10.34 6.30
C ILE A 19 8.08 -10.25 5.00
N CYS A 20 7.07 -11.10 4.81
CA CYS A 20 6.22 -11.08 3.61
C CYS A 20 5.53 -9.73 3.40
N TRP A 21 4.91 -9.15 4.44
CA TRP A 21 4.30 -7.83 4.37
C TRP A 21 5.32 -6.72 4.13
N SER A 22 6.52 -6.80 4.72
CA SER A 22 7.57 -5.82 4.44
C SER A 22 8.06 -5.90 3.00
N LEU A 23 8.27 -7.12 2.50
CA LEU A 23 8.71 -7.35 1.12
C LEU A 23 7.64 -7.00 0.09
N SER A 24 6.36 -7.02 0.43
CA SER A 24 5.26 -6.72 -0.51
C SER A 24 5.30 -5.27 -1.02
N PHE A 25 6.01 -4.35 -0.37
CA PHE A 25 6.15 -2.96 -0.83
C PHE A 25 7.07 -2.78 -2.05
N TYR A 26 7.96 -3.72 -2.32
CA TYR A 26 9.03 -3.58 -3.32
C TYR A 26 8.68 -4.02 -4.75
N PRO A 27 7.88 -5.09 -4.99
CA PRO A 27 7.66 -5.61 -6.33
C PRO A 27 7.10 -4.60 -7.32
N GLN A 28 6.17 -3.73 -6.90
CA GLN A 28 5.56 -2.74 -7.79
C GLN A 28 6.53 -1.62 -8.22
N PRO A 29 7.24 -0.91 -7.31
CA PRO A 29 8.19 0.10 -7.74
C PRO A 29 9.34 -0.48 -8.57
N ILE A 30 9.80 -1.70 -8.27
CA ILE A 30 10.80 -2.39 -9.10
C ILE A 30 10.24 -2.70 -10.50
N LEU A 31 9.00 -3.18 -10.60
CA LEU A 31 8.36 -3.47 -11.89
C LEU A 31 8.22 -2.20 -12.74
N ASN A 32 7.77 -1.10 -12.14
CA ASN A 32 7.65 0.19 -12.81
C ASN A 32 9.01 0.66 -13.36
N PHE A 33 10.07 0.50 -12.56
CA PHE A 33 11.43 0.85 -12.96
C PHE A 33 11.94 -0.01 -14.12
N ARG A 34 11.74 -1.33 -14.06
CA ARG A 34 12.14 -2.27 -15.12
C ARG A 34 11.41 -2.00 -16.44
N ARG A 35 10.11 -1.70 -16.37
CA ARG A 35 9.28 -1.40 -17.55
C ARG A 35 9.39 0.04 -18.04
N ARG A 36 10.08 0.92 -17.29
CA ARG A 36 10.12 2.38 -17.53
C ARG A 36 8.72 2.99 -17.73
N SER A 37 7.71 2.44 -17.07
CA SER A 37 6.30 2.76 -17.29
C SER A 37 5.44 2.41 -16.08
N THR A 38 4.49 3.27 -15.73
CA THR A 38 3.45 3.02 -14.72
C THR A 38 2.14 2.50 -15.31
N THR A 39 2.08 2.30 -16.64
CA THR A 39 0.90 1.80 -17.33
C THR A 39 0.47 0.46 -16.77
N GLY A 40 -0.82 0.36 -16.42
CA GLY A 40 -1.41 -0.83 -15.79
C GLY A 40 -1.63 -0.71 -14.28
N THR A 41 -1.08 0.33 -13.66
CA THR A 41 -1.29 0.63 -12.24
C THR A 41 -1.97 1.97 -12.05
N THR A 42 -2.81 2.05 -11.02
CA THR A 42 -3.44 3.30 -10.63
C THR A 42 -2.55 4.06 -9.65
N VAL A 43 -2.50 5.39 -9.80
CA VAL A 43 -1.86 6.29 -8.81
C VAL A 43 -2.63 6.31 -7.49
N ASP A 44 -3.90 5.90 -7.51
CA ASP A 44 -4.79 5.85 -6.35
C ASP A 44 -4.21 5.02 -5.21
N PHE A 45 -3.71 3.82 -5.50
CA PHE A 45 -3.15 2.91 -4.49
C PHE A 45 -1.94 3.53 -3.75
N PRO A 46 -0.85 3.97 -4.41
CA PRO A 46 0.26 4.60 -3.71
C PRO A 46 -0.13 5.94 -3.08
N ALA A 47 -0.98 6.75 -3.70
CA ALA A 47 -1.37 8.06 -3.18
C ALA A 47 -2.13 7.96 -1.85
N ILE A 48 -3.14 7.09 -1.78
CA ILE A 48 -3.88 6.91 -0.52
C ILE A 48 -3.00 6.26 0.55
N ASN A 49 -2.10 5.34 0.18
CA ASN A 49 -1.17 4.74 1.14
C ASN A 49 -0.16 5.75 1.71
N VAL A 50 0.29 6.76 0.95
CA VAL A 50 1.13 7.85 1.50
C VAL A 50 0.40 8.55 2.65
N VAL A 51 -0.87 8.92 2.46
CA VAL A 51 -1.68 9.56 3.52
C VAL A 51 -1.83 8.63 4.73
N GLY A 52 -2.11 7.35 4.48
CA GLY A 52 -2.29 6.36 5.56
C GLY A 52 -1.02 6.13 6.36
N PHE A 53 0.12 5.91 5.71
CA PHE A 53 1.39 5.69 6.40
C PHE A 53 1.95 6.95 7.04
N LEU A 54 1.69 8.13 6.49
CA LEU A 54 1.99 9.39 7.16
C LEU A 54 1.17 9.53 8.46
N ALA A 55 -0.13 9.25 8.41
CA ALA A 55 -0.98 9.27 9.59
C ALA A 55 -0.54 8.24 10.64
N TYR A 56 -0.15 7.04 10.19
CA TYR A 56 0.40 6.00 11.07
C TYR A 56 1.73 6.42 11.71
N PHE A 57 2.64 7.02 10.94
CA PHE A 57 3.91 7.55 11.43
C PHE A 57 3.70 8.66 12.46
N ILE A 58 2.84 9.63 12.18
CA ILE A 58 2.52 10.75 13.09
C ILE A 58 1.91 10.24 14.39
N SER A 59 0.90 9.37 14.31
CA SER A 59 0.22 8.83 15.50
C SER A 59 1.17 7.99 16.36
N ASN A 60 1.98 7.11 15.75
CA ASN A 60 2.97 6.33 16.50
C ASN A 60 4.05 7.20 17.14
N THR A 61 4.53 8.24 16.43
CA THR A 61 5.49 9.20 16.99
C THR A 61 4.91 9.90 18.22
N ALA A 62 3.65 10.35 18.13
CA ALA A 62 2.97 11.02 19.23
C ALA A 62 2.79 10.10 20.45
N PHE A 63 2.33 8.86 20.25
CA PHE A 63 2.18 7.89 21.33
C PHE A 63 3.52 7.44 21.94
N LEU A 64 4.60 7.40 21.16
CA LEU A 64 5.93 7.03 21.64
C LEU A 64 6.60 8.15 22.42
N TYR A 65 6.64 9.36 21.86
CA TYR A 65 7.53 10.41 22.33
C TYR A 65 6.85 11.58 23.01
N SER A 66 5.56 11.86 22.77
CA SER A 66 4.90 13.01 23.42
C SER A 66 4.54 12.69 24.88
N PRO A 67 5.15 13.38 25.87
CA PRO A 67 4.80 13.17 27.27
C PRO A 67 3.34 13.53 27.56
N GLN A 68 2.82 14.54 26.86
CA GLN A 68 1.45 15.04 27.00
C GLN A 68 0.44 13.97 26.57
N ILE A 69 0.62 13.40 25.37
CA ILE A 69 -0.28 12.37 24.83
C ILE A 69 -0.23 11.10 25.68
N ARG A 70 0.97 10.70 26.13
CA ARG A 70 1.13 9.53 27.02
C ARG A 70 0.45 9.73 28.36
N LYS A 71 0.53 10.94 28.94
CA LYS A 71 -0.18 11.27 30.19
C LYS A 71 -1.70 11.21 29.99
N GLN A 72 -2.22 11.86 28.95
CA GLN A 72 -3.65 11.83 28.62
C GLN A 72 -4.15 10.41 28.33
N TYR A 73 -3.32 9.59 27.69
CA TYR A 73 -3.62 8.17 27.46
C TYR A 73 -3.73 7.42 28.78
N ALA A 74 -2.76 7.57 29.68
CA ALA A 74 -2.78 6.96 31.00
C ALA A 74 -4.00 7.39 31.82
N GLU A 75 -4.40 8.66 31.77
CA GLU A 75 -5.60 9.16 32.45
C GLU A 75 -6.89 8.50 31.93
N ARG A 76 -6.99 8.25 30.62
CA ARG A 76 -8.13 7.56 29.99
C ARG A 76 -8.13 6.05 30.20
N HIS A 77 -6.95 5.44 30.25
CA HIS A 77 -6.77 3.99 30.27
C HIS A 77 -6.19 3.50 31.59
N HIS A 78 -6.66 4.03 32.72
CA HIS A 78 -6.34 3.52 34.06
C HIS A 78 -4.83 3.40 34.40
N GLY A 79 -4.03 4.35 33.94
CA GLY A 79 -2.58 4.40 34.17
C GLY A 79 -1.74 3.64 33.16
N LEU A 80 -2.35 3.03 32.14
CA LEU A 80 -1.64 2.24 31.14
C LEU A 80 -0.83 3.12 30.18
N THR A 81 0.23 2.55 29.61
CA THR A 81 1.02 3.17 28.56
C THR A 81 0.52 2.73 27.18
N PRO A 82 0.63 3.59 26.14
CA PRO A 82 0.35 3.17 24.78
C PRO A 82 1.18 1.94 24.39
N THR A 83 0.55 0.96 23.73
CA THR A 83 1.19 -0.30 23.31
C THR A 83 2.08 -0.14 22.08
N VAL A 84 2.20 1.07 21.53
CA VAL A 84 3.01 1.37 20.35
C VAL A 84 4.49 1.14 20.65
N GLN A 85 5.19 0.48 19.73
CA GLN A 85 6.61 0.17 19.84
C GLN A 85 7.44 0.86 18.74
N ILE A 86 8.76 0.91 18.92
CA ILE A 86 9.69 1.58 17.97
C ILE A 86 9.70 0.89 16.59
N ASN A 87 9.52 -0.43 16.56
CA ASN A 87 9.36 -1.19 15.32
C ASN A 87 8.12 -0.74 14.50
N ASP A 88 7.01 -0.40 15.15
CA ASP A 88 5.82 0.14 14.47
C ASP A 88 6.13 1.46 13.76
N LEU A 89 6.92 2.31 14.42
CA LEU A 89 7.38 3.57 13.86
C LEU A 89 8.35 3.36 12.69
N ALA A 90 9.31 2.44 12.84
CA ALA A 90 10.26 2.10 11.78
C ALA A 90 9.55 1.50 10.55
N PHE A 91 8.56 0.62 10.77
CA PHE A 91 7.73 0.07 9.71
C PHE A 91 6.89 1.15 9.02
N ALA A 92 6.27 2.05 9.80
CA ALA A 92 5.51 3.17 9.24
C ALA A 92 6.39 4.07 8.35
N ALA A 93 7.60 4.39 8.82
CA ALA A 93 8.57 5.18 8.07
C ALA A 93 9.01 4.47 6.78
N HIS A 94 9.37 3.19 6.89
CA HIS A 94 9.77 2.37 5.75
C HIS A 94 8.67 2.31 4.68
N ALA A 95 7.44 1.98 5.08
CA ALA A 95 6.30 1.91 4.17
C ALA A 95 5.98 3.28 3.55
N LEU A 96 6.03 4.36 4.33
CA LEU A 96 5.85 5.72 3.83
C LEU A 96 6.89 6.05 2.75
N LEU A 97 8.17 5.76 2.99
CA LEU A 97 9.24 5.99 2.02
C LEU A 97 9.02 5.20 0.73
N THR A 98 8.67 3.92 0.82
CA THR A 98 8.42 3.09 -0.37
C THR A 98 7.19 3.56 -1.15
N CYS A 99 6.14 4.02 -0.46
CA CYS A 99 4.98 4.64 -1.10
C CYS A 99 5.33 5.98 -1.77
N LEU A 100 6.19 6.80 -1.17
CA LEU A 100 6.71 8.04 -1.77
C LEU A 100 7.57 7.75 -3.01
N VAL A 101 8.40 6.70 -2.98
CA VAL A 101 9.12 6.24 -4.17
C VAL A 101 8.12 5.84 -5.25
N THR A 102 7.11 5.03 -4.91
CA THR A 102 6.12 4.54 -5.87
C THR A 102 5.29 5.69 -6.47
N ILE A 103 4.86 6.68 -5.69
CA ILE A 103 4.12 7.83 -6.23
C ILE A 103 5.03 8.73 -7.08
N SER A 104 6.31 8.88 -6.72
CA SER A 104 7.26 9.68 -7.51
C SER A 104 7.46 9.12 -8.92
N GLN A 105 7.29 7.81 -9.11
CA GLN A 105 7.35 7.15 -10.42
C GLN A 105 6.22 7.56 -11.37
N PHE A 106 5.11 8.09 -10.85
CA PHE A 106 4.05 8.67 -11.67
C PHE A 106 4.38 10.09 -12.15
N VAL A 107 5.50 10.68 -11.71
CA VAL A 107 5.98 11.99 -12.15
C VAL A 107 7.06 11.78 -13.24
N PRO A 108 6.76 12.04 -14.53
CA PRO A 108 7.69 11.73 -15.62
C PRO A 108 9.02 12.47 -15.54
N GLY A 109 9.03 13.67 -14.95
CA GLY A 109 10.23 14.50 -14.80
C GLY A 109 11.27 13.94 -13.83
N LEU A 110 10.89 13.03 -12.92
CA LEU A 110 11.81 12.46 -11.92
C LEU A 110 12.52 11.20 -12.43
N TRP A 111 11.82 10.37 -13.22
CA TRP A 111 12.30 9.03 -13.60
C TRP A 111 12.46 8.81 -15.11
N GLY A 112 12.00 9.75 -15.93
CA GLY A 112 12.06 9.63 -17.40
C GLY A 112 11.18 8.52 -17.98
N PHE A 113 10.10 8.14 -17.28
CA PHE A 113 9.17 7.11 -17.74
C PHE A 113 8.26 7.59 -18.88
N ASP A 114 7.74 6.64 -19.66
CA ASP A 114 6.94 6.94 -20.86
C ASP A 114 5.76 7.88 -20.55
N ARG A 115 5.67 8.97 -21.31
CA ARG A 115 4.62 9.98 -21.22
C ARG A 115 3.24 9.43 -21.54
N LYS A 116 3.10 8.30 -22.25
CA LYS A 116 1.80 7.64 -22.47
C LYS A 116 1.12 7.22 -21.16
N GLY A 117 1.90 6.88 -20.14
CA GLY A 117 1.38 6.60 -18.79
C GLY A 117 0.74 7.81 -18.09
N ARG A 118 0.93 9.04 -18.59
CA ARG A 118 0.42 10.29 -18.00
C ARG A 118 -1.06 10.56 -18.32
N THR A 119 -1.51 10.09 -19.49
CA THR A 119 -2.89 10.30 -19.97
C THR A 119 -3.72 9.02 -19.92
N GLY A 120 -3.08 7.89 -19.57
CA GLY A 120 -3.76 6.61 -19.42
C GLY A 120 -4.76 6.56 -18.27
N PRO A 121 -5.76 5.67 -18.34
CA PRO A 121 -6.64 5.37 -17.22
C PRO A 121 -5.81 4.99 -15.97
N GLY A 122 -6.05 5.69 -14.85
CA GLY A 122 -5.32 5.46 -13.59
C GLY A 122 -4.14 6.41 -13.32
N ALA A 123 -3.74 7.25 -14.28
CA ALA A 123 -2.68 8.25 -14.08
C ALA A 123 -3.09 9.44 -13.19
N ARG A 124 -4.40 9.66 -13.04
CA ARG A 124 -4.98 10.71 -12.22
C ARG A 124 -5.72 10.10 -11.05
N LEU A 125 -5.65 10.79 -9.92
CA LEU A 125 -6.35 10.39 -8.71
C LEU A 125 -7.87 10.39 -8.95
N SER A 126 -8.53 9.27 -8.65
CA SER A 126 -9.98 9.14 -8.81
C SER A 126 -10.75 10.04 -7.83
N THR A 127 -11.96 10.45 -8.23
CA THR A 127 -12.80 11.34 -7.42
C THR A 127 -13.13 10.74 -6.06
N GLY A 128 -13.36 9.42 -5.98
CA GLY A 128 -13.61 8.72 -4.72
C GLY A 128 -12.42 8.80 -3.77
N ILE A 129 -11.20 8.55 -4.27
CA ILE A 129 -9.99 8.63 -3.45
C ILE A 129 -9.66 10.06 -3.04
N LYS A 130 -9.86 11.04 -3.92
CA LYS A 130 -9.80 12.47 -3.55
C LYS A 130 -10.76 12.79 -2.40
N GLY A 131 -12.01 12.32 -2.50
CA GLY A 131 -13.03 12.50 -1.48
C GLY A 131 -12.61 11.90 -0.13
N ILE A 132 -12.04 10.68 -0.14
CA ILE A 132 -11.54 10.03 1.08
C ILE A 132 -10.35 10.79 1.68
N ILE A 133 -9.40 11.24 0.86
CA ILE A 133 -8.23 12.00 1.32
C ILE A 133 -8.69 13.34 1.92
N VAL A 134 -9.49 14.11 1.20
CA VAL A 134 -10.03 15.40 1.68
C VAL A 134 -10.88 15.19 2.94
N GLY A 135 -11.77 14.20 2.93
CA GLY A 135 -12.60 13.84 4.09
C GLY A 135 -11.77 13.45 5.32
N SER A 136 -10.65 12.75 5.13
CA SER A 136 -9.72 12.40 6.20
C SER A 136 -9.07 13.66 6.81
N PHE A 137 -8.58 14.57 5.98
CA PHE A 137 -8.02 15.84 6.45
C PHE A 137 -9.06 16.73 7.12
N LEU A 138 -10.28 16.81 6.57
CA LEU A 138 -11.38 17.56 7.16
C LEU A 138 -11.81 16.96 8.51
N GLY A 139 -11.93 15.63 8.61
CA GLY A 139 -12.28 14.96 9.85
C GLY A 139 -11.27 15.24 10.97
N VAL A 140 -9.97 15.13 10.66
CA VAL A 140 -8.89 15.49 11.60
C VAL A 140 -8.95 16.99 11.96
N GLY A 141 -9.19 17.86 10.97
CA GLY A 141 -9.33 19.30 11.19
C GLY A 141 -10.51 19.67 12.09
N ILE A 142 -11.67 19.03 11.92
CA ILE A 142 -12.85 19.22 12.76
C ILE A 142 -12.53 18.84 14.21
N VAL A 143 -11.90 17.68 14.43
CA VAL A 143 -11.50 17.25 15.78
C VAL A 143 -10.51 18.23 16.39
N ALA A 144 -9.53 18.71 15.61
CA ALA A 144 -8.57 19.72 16.06
C ALA A 144 -9.26 21.02 16.49
N ILE A 145 -10.25 21.49 15.73
CA ILE A 145 -11.04 22.68 16.07
C ILE A 145 -11.85 22.45 17.35
N ILE A 146 -12.48 21.29 17.52
CA ILE A 146 -13.25 20.97 18.74
C ILE A 146 -12.35 20.99 19.97
N VAL A 147 -11.19 20.32 19.90
CA VAL A 147 -10.20 20.29 21.00
C VAL A 147 -9.72 21.72 21.32
N ALA A 148 -9.46 22.54 20.29
CA ALA A 148 -9.03 23.91 20.47
C ALA A 148 -10.14 24.82 21.04
N ALA A 149 -11.42 24.57 20.74
CA ALA A 149 -12.53 25.43 21.15
C ALA A 149 -13.11 25.09 22.53
N ARG A 150 -13.10 23.80 22.93
CA ARG A 150 -13.74 23.34 24.16
C ARG A 150 -12.90 23.59 25.42
N HIS A 151 -11.57 23.51 25.31
CA HIS A 151 -10.63 23.67 26.44
C HIS A 151 -11.06 22.87 27.68
N ASP A 152 -11.48 21.62 27.49
CA ASP A 152 -11.99 20.80 28.59
C ASP A 152 -10.86 20.56 29.64
N PRO A 153 -11.15 20.77 30.94
CA PRO A 153 -10.13 20.70 31.98
C PRO A 153 -9.72 19.26 32.36
N ASP A 154 -10.58 18.27 32.09
CA ASP A 154 -10.31 16.86 32.35
C ASP A 154 -10.09 16.10 31.04
N PRO A 155 -8.85 15.69 30.73
CA PRO A 155 -8.55 14.90 29.54
C PRO A 155 -9.21 13.52 29.55
N LYS A 156 -9.67 13.02 30.69
CA LYS A 156 -10.28 11.68 30.80
C LYS A 156 -11.65 11.60 30.15
N THR A 157 -12.48 12.64 30.32
CA THR A 157 -13.87 12.67 29.84
C THR A 157 -14.11 13.73 28.76
N GLY A 158 -13.24 14.74 28.67
CA GLY A 158 -13.34 15.84 27.72
C GLY A 158 -12.44 15.68 26.49
N TRP A 159 -12.57 16.63 25.57
CA TRP A 159 -11.74 16.74 24.37
C TRP A 159 -10.33 17.18 24.73
N ALA A 160 -9.35 16.39 24.31
CA ALA A 160 -7.94 16.62 24.57
C ALA A 160 -7.09 16.35 23.33
N ALA A 161 -5.80 16.73 23.39
CA ALA A 161 -4.86 16.55 22.28
C ALA A 161 -4.78 15.08 21.79
N ILE A 162 -4.98 14.12 22.68
CA ILE A 162 -5.08 12.69 22.34
C ILE A 162 -6.21 12.37 21.35
N ASP A 163 -7.32 13.11 21.33
CA ASP A 163 -8.41 12.90 20.36
C ASP A 163 -7.97 13.25 18.94
N MET A 164 -7.12 14.26 18.79
CA MET A 164 -6.51 14.57 17.49
C MET A 164 -5.63 13.41 17.02
N ILE A 165 -4.86 12.81 17.94
CA ILE A 165 -4.00 11.67 17.61
C ILE A 165 -4.83 10.43 17.27
N TYR A 166 -5.94 10.18 17.97
CA TYR A 166 -6.88 9.12 17.59
C TYR A 166 -7.52 9.39 16.23
N ALA A 167 -7.95 10.62 15.94
CA ALA A 167 -8.48 10.99 14.63
C ALA A 167 -7.47 10.71 13.52
N VAL A 168 -6.19 11.09 13.72
CA VAL A 168 -5.10 10.77 12.80
C VAL A 168 -4.92 9.25 12.66
N SER A 169 -4.94 8.49 13.75
CA SER A 169 -4.84 7.02 13.70
C SER A 169 -5.99 6.37 12.90
N TYR A 170 -7.23 6.86 13.06
CA TYR A 170 -8.39 6.38 12.30
C TYR A 170 -8.27 6.59 10.79
N VAL A 171 -7.54 7.61 10.33
CA VAL A 171 -7.24 7.79 8.90
C VAL A 171 -6.52 6.57 8.33
N LYS A 172 -5.54 6.01 9.05
CA LYS A 172 -4.84 4.79 8.61
C LYS A 172 -5.81 3.61 8.48
N LEU A 173 -6.74 3.47 9.43
CA LEU A 173 -7.74 2.40 9.41
C LEU A 173 -8.66 2.53 8.19
N ILE A 174 -9.27 3.70 7.98
CA ILE A 174 -10.14 3.96 6.82
C ILE A 174 -9.41 3.64 5.50
N ILE A 175 -8.17 4.12 5.36
CA ILE A 175 -7.36 3.91 4.16
C ILE A 175 -7.10 2.42 3.93
N THR A 176 -6.84 1.66 4.98
CA THR A 176 -6.60 0.21 4.89
C THR A 176 -7.82 -0.52 4.32
N LEU A 177 -9.05 -0.08 4.66
CA LEU A 177 -10.29 -0.70 4.17
C LEU A 177 -10.52 -0.44 2.66
N VAL A 178 -10.12 0.73 2.17
CA VAL A 178 -10.52 1.20 0.83
C VAL A 178 -9.40 1.15 -0.20
N LYS A 179 -8.12 1.06 0.21
CA LYS A 179 -6.96 1.24 -0.68
C LYS A 179 -6.94 0.31 -1.91
N TYR A 180 -7.47 -0.91 -1.78
CA TYR A 180 -7.44 -1.91 -2.86
C TYR A 180 -8.54 -1.69 -3.92
N MET A 181 -9.63 -1.01 -3.57
CA MET A 181 -10.82 -0.85 -4.43
C MET A 181 -10.52 -0.23 -5.81
N PRO A 182 -9.73 0.85 -5.94
CA PRO A 182 -9.48 1.46 -7.24
C PRO A 182 -8.77 0.54 -8.23
N GLN A 183 -7.86 -0.31 -7.73
CA GLN A 183 -7.15 -1.25 -8.58
C GLN A 183 -8.05 -2.39 -9.03
N VAL A 184 -8.92 -2.90 -8.15
CA VAL A 184 -9.93 -3.93 -8.52
C VAL A 184 -10.82 -3.43 -9.66
N LEU A 185 -11.31 -2.19 -9.53
CA LEU A 185 -12.17 -1.56 -10.54
C LEU A 185 -11.42 -1.30 -11.85
N THR A 186 -10.16 -0.88 -11.77
CA THR A 186 -9.33 -0.64 -12.95
C THR A 186 -9.03 -1.93 -13.71
N ASN A 187 -8.69 -3.01 -12.99
CA ASN A 187 -8.53 -4.32 -13.61
C ASN A 187 -9.84 -4.80 -14.26
N TYR A 188 -10.98 -4.52 -13.62
CA TYR A 188 -12.29 -4.85 -14.16
C TYR A 188 -12.64 -4.05 -15.42
N HIS A 189 -12.33 -2.77 -15.46
CA HIS A 189 -12.58 -1.90 -16.61
C HIS A 189 -11.64 -2.23 -17.78
N ASN A 190 -10.35 -2.38 -17.50
CA ASN A 190 -9.33 -2.64 -18.53
C ASN A 190 -9.34 -4.08 -19.03
N LYS A 191 -10.10 -4.97 -18.38
CA LYS A 191 -10.11 -6.41 -18.65
C LYS A 191 -8.70 -7.01 -18.73
N SER A 192 -7.81 -6.50 -17.89
CA SER A 192 -6.38 -6.83 -17.87
C SER A 192 -5.77 -6.48 -16.52
N THR A 193 -4.82 -7.30 -16.08
CA THR A 193 -3.96 -7.03 -14.92
C THR A 193 -2.53 -6.70 -15.35
N HIS A 194 -2.30 -6.41 -16.63
CA HIS A 194 -0.96 -6.11 -17.14
C HIS A 194 -0.42 -4.84 -16.45
N GLY A 195 0.81 -4.90 -15.97
CA GLY A 195 1.47 -3.81 -15.25
C GLY A 195 1.23 -3.76 -13.74
N TRP A 196 0.29 -4.54 -13.20
CA TRP A 196 0.11 -4.73 -11.77
C TRP A 196 0.93 -5.95 -11.28
N SER A 197 1.75 -5.75 -10.25
CA SER A 197 2.65 -6.78 -9.74
C SER A 197 1.91 -7.84 -8.92
N ILE A 198 1.65 -9.00 -9.53
CA ILE A 198 1.04 -10.13 -8.83
C ILE A 198 1.93 -10.63 -7.68
N ASN A 199 3.24 -10.48 -7.77
CA ASN A 199 4.17 -10.88 -6.71
C ASN A 199 3.95 -10.10 -5.41
N GLN A 200 3.57 -8.82 -5.50
CA GLN A 200 3.16 -8.03 -4.33
C GLN A 200 1.93 -8.66 -3.66
N ILE A 201 0.92 -9.02 -4.46
CA ILE A 201 -0.33 -9.63 -3.97
C ILE A 201 -0.07 -11.00 -3.34
N LEU A 202 0.78 -11.83 -3.95
CA LEU A 202 1.11 -13.15 -3.40
C LEU A 202 1.84 -13.03 -2.05
N LEU A 203 2.75 -12.06 -1.91
CA LEU A 203 3.41 -11.79 -0.63
C LEU A 203 2.43 -11.25 0.41
N ASP A 204 1.52 -10.35 0.03
CA ASP A 204 0.48 -9.82 0.92
C ASP A 204 -0.45 -10.95 1.41
N PHE A 205 -0.87 -11.83 0.49
CA PHE A 205 -1.73 -12.98 0.77
C PHE A 205 -1.10 -13.97 1.74
N VAL A 206 0.17 -14.35 1.48
CA VAL A 206 0.92 -15.24 2.38
C VAL A 206 1.07 -14.60 3.75
N GLY A 207 1.38 -13.29 3.81
CA GLY A 207 1.42 -12.54 5.05
C GLY A 207 0.09 -12.55 5.80
N GLY A 208 -1.01 -12.28 5.10
CA GLY A 208 -2.36 -12.28 5.66
C GLY A 208 -2.79 -13.64 6.23
N ILE A 209 -2.57 -14.74 5.49
CA ILE A 209 -2.89 -16.10 5.95
C ILE A 209 -2.07 -16.46 7.19
N LEU A 210 -0.75 -16.27 7.15
CA LEU A 210 0.13 -16.61 8.26
C LEU A 210 -0.19 -15.77 9.51
N SER A 211 -0.62 -14.52 9.34
CA SER A 211 -1.07 -13.66 10.44
C SER A 211 -2.35 -14.20 11.10
N ILE A 212 -3.33 -14.65 10.31
CA ILE A 212 -4.57 -15.27 10.81
C ILE A 212 -4.27 -16.60 11.50
N TRP A 213 -3.38 -17.42 10.92
CA TRP A 213 -2.99 -18.71 11.48
C TRP A 213 -2.24 -18.55 12.81
N GLN A 214 -1.33 -17.58 12.91
CA GLN A 214 -0.67 -17.24 14.18
C GLN A 214 -1.73 -16.90 15.24
N LEU A 215 -2.67 -16.02 14.91
CA LEU A 215 -3.72 -15.59 15.83
C LEU A 215 -4.59 -16.77 16.31
N GLY A 216 -4.90 -17.72 15.41
CA GLY A 216 -5.62 -18.94 15.76
C GLY A 216 -4.83 -19.86 16.69
N ILE A 217 -3.52 -20.04 16.45
CA ILE A 217 -2.64 -20.84 17.32
C ILE A 217 -2.52 -20.20 18.71
N ASP A 218 -2.30 -18.89 18.77
CA ASP A 218 -2.16 -18.17 20.05
C ASP A 218 -3.46 -18.23 20.87
N SER A 219 -4.61 -18.06 20.23
CA SER A 219 -5.92 -18.17 20.88
C SER A 219 -6.20 -19.59 21.38
N TYR A 220 -5.83 -20.61 20.59
CA TYR A 220 -5.92 -22.01 20.99
C TYR A 220 -5.01 -22.32 22.18
N LEU A 221 -3.77 -21.82 22.18
CA LEU A 221 -2.80 -22.01 23.27
C LEU A 221 -3.24 -21.32 24.56
N GLN A 222 -3.89 -20.17 24.46
CA GLN A 222 -4.42 -19.42 25.60
C GLN A 222 -5.74 -20.02 26.12
N GLY A 223 -6.38 -20.91 25.36
CA GLY A 223 -7.71 -21.45 25.69
C GLY A 223 -8.81 -20.39 25.64
N ASP A 224 -8.52 -19.22 25.06
CA ASP A 224 -9.39 -18.05 25.03
C ASP A 224 -9.38 -17.44 23.62
N TRP A 225 -10.57 -17.42 23.01
CA TRP A 225 -10.80 -16.84 21.68
C TRP A 225 -11.12 -15.35 21.76
N SER A 226 -11.26 -14.79 22.96
CA SER A 226 -11.47 -13.36 23.16
C SER A 226 -10.32 -12.53 22.58
N GLY A 227 -9.10 -13.09 22.48
CA GLY A 227 -7.95 -12.48 21.82
C GLY A 227 -8.14 -12.21 20.32
N VAL A 228 -8.96 -13.02 19.63
CA VAL A 228 -9.33 -12.80 18.22
C VAL A 228 -10.21 -11.55 18.08
N THR A 229 -11.13 -11.35 19.01
CA THR A 229 -12.00 -10.16 19.07
C THR A 229 -11.34 -8.95 19.76
N GLY A 230 -10.33 -9.19 20.59
CA GLY A 230 -9.63 -8.18 21.40
C GLY A 230 -8.58 -7.38 20.63
N ASN A 231 -8.14 -7.86 19.46
CA ASN A 231 -7.31 -7.10 18.52
C ASN A 231 -8.01 -6.98 17.15
N PRO A 232 -9.09 -6.19 17.06
CA PRO A 232 -9.91 -6.08 15.85
C PRO A 232 -9.11 -5.52 14.66
N VAL A 233 -8.04 -4.76 14.91
CA VAL A 233 -7.19 -4.18 13.87
C VAL A 233 -6.33 -5.26 13.21
N LYS A 234 -5.65 -6.12 13.98
CA LYS A 234 -4.83 -7.22 13.41
C LYS A 234 -5.71 -8.23 12.69
N PHE A 235 -6.86 -8.58 13.28
CA PHE A 235 -7.84 -9.45 12.64
C PHE A 235 -8.37 -8.83 11.34
N ALA A 236 -8.80 -7.56 11.34
CA ALA A 236 -9.29 -6.89 10.13
C ALA A 236 -8.23 -6.75 9.05
N LEU A 237 -6.98 -6.42 9.42
CA LEU A 237 -5.86 -6.29 8.47
C LEU A 237 -5.64 -7.57 7.68
N GLY A 238 -5.49 -8.71 8.36
CA GLY A 238 -5.27 -10.01 7.71
C GLY A 238 -6.45 -10.42 6.83
N ASN A 239 -7.68 -10.33 7.35
CA ASN A 239 -8.87 -10.78 6.61
C ASN A 239 -9.16 -9.91 5.38
N ILE A 240 -9.02 -8.59 5.49
CA ILE A 240 -9.29 -7.68 4.38
C ILE A 240 -8.22 -7.82 3.29
N SER A 241 -6.95 -7.94 3.68
CA SER A 241 -5.85 -8.22 2.75
C SER A 241 -6.13 -9.53 1.99
N VAL A 242 -6.36 -10.64 2.69
CA VAL A 242 -6.66 -11.95 2.07
C VAL A 242 -7.86 -11.88 1.12
N PHE A 243 -8.94 -11.19 1.50
CA PHE A 243 -10.12 -11.03 0.66
C PHE A 243 -9.80 -10.32 -0.67
N PHE A 244 -9.12 -9.18 -0.61
CA PHE A 244 -8.75 -8.44 -1.82
C PHE A 244 -7.70 -9.19 -2.66
N ASP A 245 -6.77 -9.88 -2.02
CA ASP A 245 -5.75 -10.65 -2.71
C ASP A 245 -6.35 -11.81 -3.51
N ILE A 246 -7.35 -12.51 -2.95
CA ILE A 246 -8.13 -13.53 -3.68
C ILE A 246 -8.77 -12.92 -4.92
N ILE A 247 -9.39 -11.74 -4.81
CA ILE A 247 -9.98 -11.04 -5.96
C ILE A 247 -8.90 -10.77 -7.03
N PHE A 248 -7.74 -10.25 -6.64
CA PHE A 248 -6.65 -9.98 -7.58
C PHE A 248 -6.10 -11.25 -8.22
N MET A 249 -5.95 -12.34 -7.46
CA MET A 249 -5.52 -13.63 -7.97
C MET A 249 -6.52 -14.20 -8.98
N ILE A 250 -7.83 -14.12 -8.68
CA ILE A 250 -8.90 -14.53 -9.60
C ILE A 250 -8.86 -13.69 -10.88
N GLN A 251 -8.76 -12.36 -10.76
CA GLN A 251 -8.63 -11.46 -11.91
C GLN A 251 -7.41 -11.83 -12.77
N HIS A 252 -6.27 -12.11 -12.14
CA HIS A 252 -5.00 -12.35 -12.82
C HIS A 252 -4.88 -13.74 -13.47
N TYR A 253 -5.28 -14.80 -12.75
CA TYR A 253 -5.07 -16.19 -13.18
C TYR A 253 -6.29 -16.82 -13.87
N CYS A 254 -7.51 -16.38 -13.51
CA CYS A 254 -8.73 -16.98 -14.05
C CYS A 254 -9.36 -16.10 -15.13
N VAL A 255 -9.63 -14.82 -14.83
CA VAL A 255 -10.48 -13.98 -15.69
C VAL A 255 -9.70 -13.37 -16.86
N TYR A 256 -8.51 -12.81 -16.61
CA TYR A 256 -7.75 -12.06 -17.63
C TYR A 256 -6.52 -12.80 -18.16
N ARG A 257 -6.52 -14.14 -18.07
CA ARG A 257 -5.42 -15.00 -18.53
C ARG A 257 -5.10 -14.85 -20.02
N GLY A 258 -6.13 -14.61 -20.85
CA GLY A 258 -6.00 -14.51 -22.31
C GLY A 258 -5.37 -13.21 -22.83
N ASN A 259 -5.43 -12.12 -22.05
CA ASN A 259 -4.89 -10.82 -22.44
C ASN A 259 -3.39 -10.67 -22.11
N ARG A 260 -2.70 -11.80 -21.88
CA ARG A 260 -1.25 -11.89 -21.66
C ARG A 260 -0.46 -11.89 -22.98
N GLY A 261 -1.09 -12.31 -24.08
CA GLY A 261 -0.42 -12.68 -25.34
C GLY A 261 -0.21 -11.57 -26.37
N THR A 262 -0.87 -10.42 -26.26
CA THR A 262 -0.71 -9.31 -27.23
C THR A 262 0.45 -8.37 -26.90
N ALA A 263 1.02 -8.46 -25.70
CA ALA A 263 2.09 -7.56 -25.25
C ALA A 263 3.52 -8.13 -25.46
N PHE A 264 3.68 -9.45 -25.57
CA PHE A 264 5.00 -10.03 -25.87
C PHE A 264 5.38 -9.88 -27.36
N SER A 265 4.42 -9.74 -28.26
CA SER A 265 4.68 -9.58 -29.69
C SER A 265 5.00 -8.13 -30.10
N GLU A 266 4.47 -7.11 -29.42
CA GLU A 266 4.67 -5.71 -29.86
C GLU A 266 5.97 -5.07 -29.36
N ASP A 267 6.54 -5.54 -28.23
CA ASP A 267 7.76 -4.97 -27.66
C ASP A 267 9.06 -5.73 -28.03
N GLU A 268 8.99 -7.00 -28.50
CA GLU A 268 10.18 -7.74 -28.98
C GLU A 268 10.45 -7.58 -30.50
N GLU A 269 9.45 -7.22 -31.30
CA GLU A 269 9.59 -7.11 -32.78
C GLU A 269 9.92 -5.70 -33.30
N ARG A 270 10.48 -4.81 -32.49
CA ARG A 270 11.12 -3.59 -33.02
C ARG A 270 12.63 -3.79 -33.06
N PRO A 271 13.23 -4.12 -34.23
CA PRO A 271 14.67 -4.17 -34.35
C PRO A 271 15.26 -2.79 -34.00
N LEU A 272 16.12 -2.76 -32.99
CA LEU A 272 16.85 -1.58 -32.51
C LEU A 272 17.96 -1.10 -33.48
N LEU A 273 17.87 -1.41 -34.77
CA LEU A 273 18.85 -1.04 -35.79
C LEU A 273 18.12 -0.64 -37.07
N ASN A 274 17.70 0.62 -37.12
CA ASN A 274 17.58 1.38 -38.37
C ASN A 274 18.06 2.81 -38.07
N GLY A 275 19.31 2.89 -37.61
CA GLY A 275 20.14 4.07 -37.68
C GLY A 275 21.26 3.78 -38.67
N GLU A 276 21.17 4.41 -39.83
CA GLU A 276 22.31 4.77 -40.68
C GLU A 276 23.20 3.63 -41.21
N ALA A 277 22.73 2.94 -42.24
CA ALA A 277 23.60 2.30 -43.23
C ALA A 277 22.85 2.14 -44.56
N ASN A 278 23.02 3.10 -45.47
CA ASN A 278 22.89 3.02 -46.94
C ASN A 278 22.73 4.47 -47.47
N GLY A 279 23.66 5.08 -48.19
CA GLY A 279 24.95 4.61 -48.68
C GLY A 279 25.70 5.77 -49.34
N GLU A 280 27.01 5.81 -49.12
CA GLU A 280 27.96 6.41 -50.04
C GLU A 280 28.72 5.25 -50.69
N ALA A 281 28.47 5.00 -51.96
CA ALA A 281 29.44 4.42 -52.89
C ALA A 281 28.91 4.54 -54.32
N THR A 282 29.71 5.26 -55.14
CA THR A 282 29.94 5.05 -56.58
C THR A 282 28.74 5.28 -57.52
N GLY A 283 28.76 6.15 -58.52
CA GLY A 283 29.85 6.50 -59.41
C GLY A 283 29.45 6.14 -60.84
N GLU A 284 29.47 7.13 -61.73
CA GLU A 284 29.61 7.03 -63.19
C GLU A 284 28.44 6.64 -64.13
N ARG A 285 28.41 7.43 -65.23
CA ARG A 285 27.89 7.20 -66.60
C ARG A 285 26.39 7.42 -66.84
N SER A 286 25.95 8.40 -67.62
CA SER A 286 26.26 8.81 -69.01
C SER A 286 25.10 8.44 -69.93
N ASN A 287 24.62 9.45 -70.67
CA ASN A 287 23.82 9.40 -71.89
C ASN A 287 22.37 8.88 -71.71
N GLY A 288 21.32 9.51 -72.24
CA GLY A 288 21.20 10.29 -73.47
C GLY A 288 20.04 9.66 -74.27
N ASN A 289 19.30 10.51 -75.00
CA ASN A 289 18.20 10.19 -75.93
C ASN A 289 16.87 9.74 -75.30
N SER A 290 15.70 10.26 -75.68
CA SER A 290 15.29 11.23 -76.71
C SER A 290 13.94 11.82 -76.31
#